data_AF-A0A8X6IU11-F1
#
_entry.id   AF-A0A8X6IU11-F1
#
_cell.length_a   1.000
_cell.length_b   1.000
_cell.length_c   1.000
_cell.angle_alpha   90.00
_cell.angle_beta   90.00
_cell.angle_gamma   90.00
#
_symmetry.space_group_name_H-M   'P 1'
#
loop_
_entity.id
_entity.type
_entity.pdbx_description
1 polymer ?
#
loop_
_entity_poly.entity_id
_entity_poly.type
_entity_poly.pdbx_seq_one_letter_code
_entity_poly.pdbx_strand_id
1 'polypeptide(L)'
;MDVPKELVRGCLLYDFKVGLSAAALSLRICQVFGDSAVNERKTYRLSKWVPHMLLEVRKQQRVAACLSLLSRHHSASIFNRMLTSDKKWVLYDTPKRSKH
;
A
#
# COMPACT_ATOMS: atom_id res chain seq x y z
N MET A 1 3.95 -16.73 -18.77
CA MET A 1 5.24 -16.41 -18.10
C MET A 1 4.92 -15.79 -16.76
N ASP A 2 5.58 -16.21 -15.69
CA ASP A 2 5.37 -15.59 -14.37
C ASP A 2 6.09 -14.23 -14.31
N VAL A 3 5.31 -13.15 -14.29
CA VAL A 3 5.83 -11.79 -14.17
C VAL A 3 6.20 -11.53 -12.70
N PRO A 4 7.42 -11.05 -12.40
CA PRO A 4 7.80 -10.67 -11.05
C PRO A 4 6.84 -9.63 -10.47
N LYS A 5 6.39 -9.85 -9.23
CA LYS A 5 5.37 -9.00 -8.58
C LYS A 5 5.87 -7.58 -8.35
N GLU A 6 7.17 -7.41 -8.22
CA GLU A 6 7.89 -6.15 -8.06
C GLU A 6 7.79 -5.32 -9.33
N LEU A 7 7.97 -5.95 -10.50
CA LEU A 7 7.84 -5.31 -11.80
C LEU A 7 6.40 -4.82 -12.02
N VAL A 8 5.42 -5.70 -11.76
CA VAL A 8 4.00 -5.34 -11.84
C VAL A 8 3.68 -4.16 -10.93
N ARG A 9 4.18 -4.15 -9.68
CA ARG A 9 4.01 -3.00 -8.76
C ARG A 9 4.62 -1.71 -9.30
N GLY A 10 5.80 -1.79 -9.92
CA GLY A 10 6.45 -0.64 -10.55
C GLY A 10 5.60 -0.05 -11.68
N CYS A 11 5.09 -0.89 -12.58
CA CYS A 11 4.18 -0.48 -13.66
C CYS A 11 2.88 0.12 -13.10
N LEU A 12 2.27 -0.55 -12.12
CA LEU A 12 1.05 -0.06 -11.46
C LEU A 12 1.25 1.33 -10.84
N LEU A 13 2.39 1.56 -10.18
CA LEU A 13 2.70 2.84 -9.55
C LEU A 13 2.93 3.95 -10.60
N TYR A 14 3.64 3.64 -11.67
CA TYR A 14 3.88 4.59 -12.77
C TYR A 14 2.58 5.00 -13.45
N ASP A 15 1.80 4.02 -13.92
CA ASP A 15 0.54 4.28 -14.62
C ASP A 15 -0.49 4.99 -13.72
N PHE A 16 -0.49 4.68 -12.41
CA PHE A 16 -1.26 5.42 -11.43
C PHE A 16 -0.81 6.88 -11.31
N LYS A 17 0.50 7.17 -11.24
CA LYS A 17 1.03 8.55 -11.23
C LYS A 17 0.72 9.32 -12.51
N VAL A 18 0.60 8.63 -13.63
CA VAL A 18 0.19 9.18 -14.93
C VAL A 18 -1.34 9.44 -14.98
N GLY A 19 -2.09 8.98 -13.97
CA GLY A 19 -3.53 9.24 -13.84
C GLY A 19 -4.43 8.21 -14.52
N LEU A 20 -3.90 7.03 -14.86
CA LEU A 20 -4.70 5.98 -15.47
C LEU A 20 -5.65 5.33 -14.46
N SER A 21 -6.85 4.96 -14.94
CA SER A 21 -7.81 4.20 -14.15
C SER A 21 -7.30 2.77 -13.91
N ALA A 22 -7.77 2.13 -12.83
CA ALA A 22 -7.38 0.75 -12.51
C ALA A 22 -7.70 -0.26 -13.63
N ALA A 23 -8.77 -0.03 -14.39
CA ALA A 23 -9.15 -0.86 -15.53
C ALA A 23 -8.22 -0.64 -16.74
N ALA A 24 -7.87 0.62 -17.05
CA ALA A 24 -6.96 0.94 -18.15
C ALA A 24 -5.55 0.39 -17.89
N LEU A 25 -5.08 0.50 -16.65
CA LEU A 25 -3.79 -0.02 -16.21
C LEU A 25 -3.76 -1.56 -16.21
N SER A 26 -4.85 -2.24 -15.82
CA SER A 26 -4.89 -3.71 -15.91
C SER A 26 -4.83 -4.20 -17.34
N LEU A 27 -5.53 -3.53 -18.26
CA LEU A 27 -5.49 -3.84 -19.68
C LEU A 27 -4.09 -3.64 -20.26
N ARG A 28 -3.44 -2.52 -19.91
CA ARG A 28 -2.08 -2.23 -20.40
C ARG A 28 -1.05 -3.27 -19.96
N ILE A 29 -1.11 -3.71 -18.71
CA ILE A 29 -0.21 -4.74 -18.20
C ILE A 29 -0.51 -6.09 -18.86
N CYS A 30 -1.79 -6.46 -19.04
CA CYS A 30 -2.15 -7.68 -19.75
C CYS A 30 -1.73 -7.64 -21.24
N GLN A 31 -1.80 -6.47 -21.88
CA GLN A 31 -1.38 -6.32 -23.27
C GLN A 31 0.14 -6.54 -23.47
N VAL A 32 0.96 -6.13 -22.50
CA VAL A 32 2.42 -6.26 -22.57
C VAL A 32 2.92 -7.62 -22.07
N PHE A 33 2.32 -8.13 -20.99
CA PHE A 33 2.81 -9.30 -20.27
C PHE A 33 1.92 -10.56 -20.41
N GLY A 34 0.81 -10.45 -21.15
CA GLY A 34 -0.18 -11.51 -21.39
C GLY A 34 -1.41 -11.41 -20.48
N ASP A 35 -2.55 -11.94 -20.96
CA ASP A 35 -3.88 -11.81 -20.33
C ASP A 35 -3.97 -12.31 -18.87
N SER A 36 -3.03 -13.15 -18.43
CA SER A 36 -2.96 -13.69 -17.07
C SER A 36 -2.03 -12.90 -16.12
N ALA A 37 -1.37 -11.84 -16.59
CA ALA A 37 -0.39 -11.07 -15.82
C ALA A 37 -1.01 -10.41 -14.57
N VAL A 38 -2.22 -9.86 -14.69
CA VAL A 38 -2.93 -9.24 -13.57
C VAL A 38 -4.44 -9.38 -13.75
N ASN A 39 -5.16 -9.53 -12.63
CA ASN A 39 -6.61 -9.42 -12.61
C ASN A 39 -7.02 -8.24 -11.73
N GLU A 40 -8.27 -7.78 -11.86
CA GLU A 40 -8.79 -6.60 -11.15
C GLU A 40 -8.64 -6.70 -9.62
N ARG A 41 -8.80 -7.91 -9.07
CA ARG A 41 -8.61 -8.15 -7.63
C ARG A 41 -7.15 -8.01 -7.22
N LYS A 42 -6.20 -8.50 -8.03
CA LYS A 42 -4.76 -8.33 -7.81
C LYS A 42 -4.36 -6.87 -8.00
N THR A 43 -4.87 -6.17 -9.00
CA THR A 43 -4.57 -4.76 -9.23
C THR A 43 -5.01 -3.92 -8.04
N TYR A 44 -6.22 -4.12 -7.51
CA TYR A 44 -6.69 -3.43 -6.31
C TYR A 44 -5.84 -3.71 -5.06
N ARG A 45 -5.42 -4.97 -4.85
CA ARG A 45 -4.56 -5.33 -3.71
C ARG A 45 -3.15 -4.74 -3.84
N LEU A 46 -2.64 -4.65 -5.06
CA LEU A 46 -1.32 -4.11 -5.37
C LEU A 46 -1.32 -2.58 -5.45
N SER A 47 -2.46 -1.96 -5.73
CA SER A 47 -2.67 -0.51 -5.76
C SER A 47 -3.06 0.11 -4.42
N LYS A 48 -3.11 -0.69 -3.33
CA LYS A 48 -3.31 -0.14 -1.99
C LYS A 48 -2.23 0.92 -1.72
N TRP A 49 -2.69 2.15 -1.49
CA TRP A 49 -1.85 3.29 -1.21
C TRP A 49 -0.95 3.04 -0.01
N VAL A 50 0.35 2.90 -0.28
CA VAL A 50 1.39 2.95 0.73
C VAL A 50 1.93 4.38 0.72
N PRO A 51 1.77 5.15 1.82
CA PRO A 51 2.11 6.58 1.85
C PRO A 51 3.53 6.91 1.42
N HIS A 52 4.47 5.97 1.58
CA HIS A 52 5.87 6.16 1.21
C HIS A 52 6.50 4.85 0.74
N MET A 53 7.28 4.91 -0.35
CA MET A 53 8.13 3.77 -0.73
C MET A 53 9.25 3.61 0.29
N LEU A 54 9.16 2.56 1.10
CA LEU A 54 10.17 2.27 2.11
C LEU A 54 11.41 1.61 1.47
N LEU A 55 12.59 2.16 1.76
CA LEU A 55 13.87 1.49 1.52
C LEU A 55 13.97 0.22 2.37
N GLU A 56 14.74 -0.78 1.94
CA GLU A 56 14.92 -2.04 2.67
C GLU A 56 15.37 -1.83 4.13
N VAL A 57 16.29 -0.89 4.36
CA VAL A 57 16.74 -0.52 5.71
C VAL A 57 15.57 -0.02 6.57
N ARG A 58 14.67 0.81 6.01
CA ARG A 58 13.49 1.30 6.72
C ARG A 58 12.47 0.19 6.99
N LYS A 59 12.38 -0.82 6.12
CA LYS A 59 11.56 -2.01 6.36
C LYS A 59 12.11 -2.82 7.52
N GLN A 60 13.41 -3.09 7.52
CA GLN A 60 14.09 -3.83 8.59
C GLN A 60 13.96 -3.12 9.95
N GLN A 61 14.15 -1.80 9.99
CA GLN A 61 13.93 -1.00 11.20
C GLN A 61 12.51 -1.14 11.75
N ARG A 62 11.50 -1.08 10.87
CA ARG A 62 10.10 -1.27 11.28
C ARG A 62 9.84 -2.68 11.82
N VAL A 63 10.38 -3.72 11.18
CA VAL A 63 10.25 -5.11 11.65
C VAL A 63 10.89 -5.27 13.03
N ALA A 64 12.11 -4.78 13.22
CA ALA A 64 12.80 -4.84 14.50
C ALA A 64 12.03 -4.13 15.62
N ALA A 65 11.51 -2.93 15.35
CA ALA A 65 10.68 -2.18 16.29
C ALA A 65 9.39 -2.95 16.65
N CYS A 66 8.69 -3.51 15.65
CA CYS A 66 7.48 -4.30 15.88
C CYS A 66 7.75 -5.55 16.72
N LEU A 67 8.83 -6.28 16.45
CA LEU A 67 9.21 -7.48 17.22
C LEU A 67 9.49 -7.13 18.68
N SER A 68 10.22 -6.03 18.92
CA SER A 68 10.50 -5.55 20.28
C SER A 68 9.21 -5.18 21.03
N LEU A 69 8.31 -4.43 20.37
CA LEU A 69 7.02 -4.04 20.95
C LEU A 69 6.13 -5.26 21.24
N LEU A 70 6.12 -6.25 20.34
CA LEU A 70 5.35 -7.47 20.50
C LEU A 70 5.87 -8.32 21.66
N SER A 71 7.18 -8.51 21.75
CA SER A 71 7.81 -9.23 22.87
C SER A 71 7.47 -8.57 24.22
N ARG A 72 7.54 -7.23 24.28
CA ARG A 72 7.14 -6.47 25.46
C ARG A 72 5.65 -6.60 25.79
N HIS A 73 4.78 -6.65 24.79
CA HIS A 73 3.35 -6.87 24.99
C HIS A 73 3.04 -8.27 25.56
N HIS A 74 3.80 -9.29 25.13
CA HIS A 74 3.65 -10.65 25.67
C HIS A 74 4.09 -10.76 27.13
N SER A 75 5.09 -9.99 27.56
CA SER A 75 5.53 -10.00 28.96
C SER A 75 4.68 -9.11 29.86
N ALA A 76 4.10 -8.03 29.34
CA ALA A 76 3.19 -7.15 30.08
C ALA A 76 2.23 -6.40 29.13
N SER A 77 0.97 -6.18 29.56
CA SER A 77 0.01 -5.41 28.75
C SER A 77 0.45 -3.95 28.60
N ILE A 78 0.97 -3.59 27.43
CA ILE A 78 1.43 -2.23 27.11
C ILE A 78 0.30 -1.29 26.69
N PHE A 79 -0.84 -1.82 26.27
CA PHE A 79 -1.94 -1.01 25.72
C PHE A 79 -2.63 -0.17 26.80
N ASN A 80 -2.78 -0.70 28.00
CA ASN A 80 -3.45 0.01 29.11
C ASN A 80 -2.65 1.22 29.64
N ARG A 81 -1.40 1.38 29.20
CA ARG A 81 -0.51 2.49 29.59
C ARG A 81 -0.18 3.40 28.41
N MET A 82 -0.70 3.11 27.22
CA MET A 82 -0.34 3.83 26.00
C MET A 82 -1.22 5.06 25.84
N LEU A 83 -0.58 6.23 25.79
CA LEU A 83 -1.20 7.47 25.33
C LEU A 83 -0.66 7.76 23.93
N THR A 84 -1.56 7.96 22.97
CA THR A 84 -1.21 8.33 21.59
C THR A 84 -1.84 9.67 21.25
N SER A 85 -1.15 10.47 20.46
CA SER A 85 -1.64 11.75 19.95
C SER A 85 -1.07 11.98 18.56
N ASP A 86 -1.91 12.44 17.64
CA ASP A 86 -1.51 12.86 16.30
C ASP A 86 -2.34 14.05 15.85
N LYS A 87 -1.79 14.87 14.95
CA LYS A 87 -2.48 16.03 14.40
C LYS A 87 -3.07 15.68 13.05
N LYS A 88 -4.37 15.93 12.89
CA LYS A 88 -5.07 15.78 11.62
C LYS A 88 -5.62 17.13 11.17
N TRP A 89 -5.36 17.50 9.93
CA TRP A 89 -5.98 18.66 9.31
C TRP A 89 -7.47 18.38 9.04
N VAL A 90 -8.34 19.29 9.48
CA VAL A 90 -9.77 19.27 9.17
C VAL A 90 -10.04 20.37 8.15
N LEU A 91 -10.46 19.98 6.95
CA LEU A 91 -10.81 20.92 5.90
C LEU A 91 -12.22 21.48 6.16
N TYR A 92 -12.44 22.74 5.82
CA TYR A 92 -13.73 23.42 5.99
C TYR A 92 -14.81 22.80 5.11
N ASP A 93 -14.47 22.46 3.87
CA ASP A 93 -15.32 21.70 2.96
C ASP A 93 -14.58 20.45 2.49
N THR A 94 -15.09 19.29 2.87
CA THR A 94 -14.58 18.01 2.38
C THR A 94 -15.38 17.62 1.14
N PRO A 95 -14.75 17.56 -0.06
CA PRO A 95 -15.48 17.17 -1.26
C PRO A 95 -16.09 15.79 -1.04
N LYS A 96 -17.41 15.68 -1.26
CA LYS A 96 -18.13 14.42 -1.10
C LYS A 96 -17.51 13.40 -2.05
N ARG A 97 -16.94 12.34 -1.47
CA ARG A 97 -16.39 11.23 -2.24
C ARG A 97 -17.52 10.62 -3.08
N SER A 98 -17.44 10.78 -4.40
CA SER A 98 -18.36 10.08 -5.31
C SER A 98 -18.23 8.58 -5.03
N LYS A 99 -19.35 7.95 -4.65
CA LYS A 99 -19.41 6.50 -4.50
C LYS A 99 -19.45 5.93 -5.92
N HIS A 100 -18.31 5.43 -6.39
CA HIS A 100 -18.26 4.50 -7.51
C HIS A 100 -18.58 3.09 -7.01
#